data_AF-A0A1E7YYG3-F1
#
_entry.id   AF-A0A1E7YYG3-F1
#
_cell.length_a   1.000
_cell.length_b   1.000
_cell.length_c   1.000
_cell.angle_alpha   90.00
_cell.angle_beta   90.00
_cell.angle_gamma   90.00
#
_symmetry.space_group_name_H-M   'P 1'
#
loop_
_entity.id
_entity.type
_entity.pdbx_description
1 polymer ?
#
loop_
_entity_poly.entity_id
_entity_poly.type
_entity_poly.pdbx_seq_one_letter_code
_entity_poly.pdbx_strand_id
1 'polypeptide(L)'
;MKHRISTQHSQRAAHGTSRIGGLILAAGTCLLLANGAFAAPTPQLSPAQLHDFAGAVKELQGLNNQVHQEAMNPKLTPAQKEKLKNEYMAKTNAILAQHHLTAQRYTELLQETQRDPAFAKEVEGAMH
;
A
#
# COMPACT_ATOMS: atom_id res chain seq x y z
N MET A 1 -33.86 -29.81 -37.91
CA MET A 1 -32.44 -30.23 -37.99
C MET A 1 -31.86 -30.07 -36.59
N LYS A 2 -31.64 -31.15 -35.82
CA LYS A 2 -30.33 -31.85 -35.60
C LYS A 2 -29.24 -30.83 -35.21
N HIS A 3 -28.72 -30.79 -33.99
CA HIS A 3 -27.88 -31.77 -33.25
C HIS A 3 -28.02 -31.50 -31.71
N ARG A 4 -28.24 -32.41 -30.73
CA ARG A 4 -27.48 -33.58 -30.21
C ARG A 4 -26.00 -33.22 -29.92
N ILE A 5 -25.35 -33.36 -28.75
CA ILE A 5 -25.33 -34.43 -27.72
C ILE A 5 -24.33 -33.96 -26.60
N SER A 6 -24.66 -34.11 -25.31
CA SER A 6 -23.90 -34.90 -24.28
C SER A 6 -22.87 -34.09 -23.47
N THR A 7 -22.64 -34.30 -22.16
CA THR A 7 -22.49 -35.58 -21.44
C THR A 7 -22.55 -35.36 -19.92
N GLN A 8 -23.37 -36.18 -19.22
CA GLN A 8 -23.22 -36.80 -17.89
C GLN A 8 -22.79 -35.94 -16.65
N HIS A 9 -23.08 -36.28 -15.40
CA HIS A 9 -23.53 -37.51 -14.74
C HIS A 9 -24.14 -37.05 -13.40
N SER A 10 -25.36 -37.46 -13.06
CA SER A 10 -25.88 -37.32 -11.69
C SER A 10 -26.44 -38.66 -11.24
N GLN A 11 -25.64 -39.31 -10.42
CA GLN A 11 -25.85 -40.56 -9.69
C GLN A 11 -24.90 -40.40 -8.47
N ARG A 12 -25.21 -40.74 -7.22
CA ARG A 12 -26.31 -41.47 -6.58
C ARG A 12 -26.08 -41.29 -5.07
N ALA A 13 -27.15 -41.26 -4.28
CA ALA A 13 -27.11 -41.31 -2.83
C ALA A 13 -26.51 -42.62 -2.28
N ALA A 14 -25.89 -42.61 -1.09
CA ALA A 14 -26.12 -43.58 0.00
C ALA A 14 -25.21 -43.41 1.25
N HIS A 15 -25.85 -43.30 2.42
CA HIS A 15 -25.61 -43.97 3.73
C HIS A 15 -24.21 -44.10 4.40
N GLY A 16 -24.18 -43.84 5.72
CA GLY A 16 -23.23 -44.39 6.72
C GLY A 16 -22.73 -43.34 7.73
N THR A 17 -23.27 -43.15 8.94
CA THR A 17 -23.31 -43.98 10.17
C THR A 17 -22.01 -44.00 11.00
N SER A 18 -22.18 -43.59 12.28
CA SER A 18 -21.41 -43.94 13.50
C SER A 18 -20.09 -43.23 13.89
N ARG A 19 -20.25 -42.29 14.83
CA ARG A 19 -19.74 -42.29 16.22
C ARG A 19 -18.47 -43.09 16.57
N ILE A 20 -17.35 -42.40 16.75
CA ILE A 20 -16.22 -42.66 17.68
C ILE A 20 -15.67 -41.24 17.98
N GLY A 21 -15.62 -40.67 19.19
CA GLY A 21 -15.03 -41.16 20.44
C GLY A 21 -13.69 -40.43 20.66
N GLY A 22 -13.59 -39.58 21.70
CA GLY A 22 -12.36 -38.91 22.17
C GLY A 22 -12.23 -37.46 21.69
N LEU A 23 -12.49 -36.42 22.50
CA LEU A 23 -11.70 -35.95 23.66
C LEU A 23 -10.21 -35.82 23.31
N ILE A 24 -9.73 -34.58 23.16
CA ILE A 24 -8.51 -33.93 23.73
C ILE A 24 -8.42 -32.58 22.97
N LEU A 25 -8.87 -31.48 23.57
CA LEU A 25 -8.08 -30.53 24.38
C LEU A 25 -7.32 -29.51 23.53
N ALA A 26 -7.41 -28.26 23.99
CA ALA A 26 -6.53 -27.11 23.72
C ALA A 26 -6.85 -26.20 22.54
N ALA A 27 -7.42 -25.04 22.93
CA ALA A 27 -7.02 -23.69 22.54
C ALA A 27 -7.14 -23.28 21.05
N GLY A 28 -7.98 -22.28 20.81
CA GLY A 28 -7.85 -21.38 19.66
C GLY A 28 -8.92 -21.57 18.60
N THR A 29 -10.16 -21.22 18.95
CA THR A 29 -11.27 -21.03 18.03
C THR A 29 -10.95 -20.07 16.86
N CYS A 30 -11.45 -20.46 15.68
CA CYS A 30 -11.67 -19.70 14.44
C CYS A 30 -10.42 -19.24 13.67
N LEU A 31 -9.98 -19.95 12.64
CA LEU A 31 -10.59 -20.03 11.30
C LEU A 31 -10.74 -18.66 10.63
N LEU A 32 -9.74 -18.23 9.86
CA LEU A 32 -9.91 -17.38 8.69
C LEU A 32 -8.83 -17.73 7.65
N LEU A 33 -9.27 -18.48 6.65
CA LEU A 33 -8.85 -18.44 5.24
C LEU A 33 -7.36 -18.67 4.95
N ALA A 34 -7.10 -19.90 4.49
CA ALA A 34 -6.18 -20.12 3.38
C ALA A 34 -6.60 -19.24 2.19
N ASN A 35 -6.03 -18.05 2.10
CA ASN A 35 -5.79 -17.38 0.85
C ASN A 35 -4.29 -17.11 0.84
N GLY A 36 -3.58 -17.76 -0.07
CA GLY A 36 -2.30 -17.26 -0.52
C GLY A 36 -2.54 -15.88 -1.13
N ALA A 37 -2.65 -14.86 -0.29
CA ALA A 37 -2.26 -13.54 -0.70
C ALA A 37 -0.77 -13.70 -0.98
N PHE A 38 -0.42 -13.72 -2.26
CA PHE A 38 0.87 -13.21 -2.67
C PHE A 38 1.01 -11.87 -1.97
N ALA A 39 1.64 -11.86 -0.80
CA ALA A 39 2.30 -10.69 -0.30
C ALA A 39 3.31 -10.40 -1.40
N ALA A 40 2.92 -9.51 -2.32
CA ALA A 40 3.84 -8.94 -3.27
C ALA A 40 5.07 -8.55 -2.45
N PRO A 41 6.28 -8.97 -2.84
CA PRO A 41 7.46 -8.74 -2.03
C PRO A 41 7.46 -7.28 -1.63
N THR A 42 7.29 -7.03 -0.33
CA THR A 42 7.44 -5.70 0.23
C THR A 42 8.81 -5.23 -0.24
N PRO A 43 8.92 -4.08 -0.91
CA PRO A 43 10.19 -3.60 -1.39
C PRO A 43 11.13 -3.51 -0.18
N GLN A 44 12.02 -4.48 -0.04
CA GLN A 44 13.02 -4.47 1.02
C GLN A 44 13.98 -3.33 0.68
N LEU A 45 13.71 -2.17 1.26
CA LEU A 45 14.61 -1.03 1.19
C LEU A 45 15.83 -1.34 2.03
N SER A 46 17.00 -1.01 1.52
CA SER A 46 18.18 -0.92 2.37
C SER A 46 17.97 0.18 3.44
N PRO A 47 18.62 0.10 4.61
CA PRO A 47 18.48 1.13 5.65
C PRO A 47 18.75 2.56 5.14
N ALA A 48 19.69 2.73 4.20
CA ALA A 48 19.95 4.01 3.56
C ALA A 48 18.76 4.51 2.73
N GLN A 49 18.14 3.64 1.91
CA GLN A 49 16.98 4.01 1.11
C GLN A 49 15.73 4.28 1.94
N LEU A 50 15.59 3.59 3.08
CA LEU A 50 14.53 3.82 4.05
C LEU A 50 14.69 5.21 4.70
N HIS A 51 15.92 5.58 5.07
CA HIS A 51 16.24 6.89 5.63
C HIS A 51 16.08 8.03 4.60
N ASP A 52 16.51 7.81 3.37
CA ASP A 52 16.30 8.73 2.24
C ASP A 52 14.79 8.97 2.00
N PHE A 53 13.99 7.90 1.99
CA PHE A 53 12.53 8.03 1.84
C PHE A 53 11.87 8.73 3.04
N ALA A 54 12.23 8.35 4.27
CA ALA A 54 11.74 8.99 5.48
C ALA A 54 12.07 10.48 5.52
N GLY A 55 13.31 10.86 5.16
CA GLY A 55 13.77 12.23 5.03
C GLY A 55 12.98 13.00 3.99
N ALA A 56 12.83 12.44 2.79
CA ALA A 56 12.04 13.04 1.72
C ALA A 56 10.58 13.28 2.13
N VAL A 57 9.93 12.30 2.79
CA VAL A 57 8.55 12.45 3.28
C VAL A 57 8.45 13.58 4.30
N LYS A 58 9.37 13.67 5.26
CA LYS A 58 9.37 14.72 6.30
C LYS A 58 9.54 16.11 5.69
N GLU A 59 10.47 16.28 4.76
CA GLU A 59 10.70 17.56 4.09
C GLU A 59 9.54 17.95 3.16
N LEU A 60 8.99 16.98 2.42
CA LEU A 60 7.83 17.22 1.56
C LEU A 60 6.57 17.54 2.37
N GLN A 61 6.37 16.96 3.54
CA GLN A 61 5.28 17.34 4.45
C GLN A 61 5.41 18.82 4.88
N GLY A 62 6.61 19.26 5.24
CA GLY A 62 6.88 20.66 5.57
C GLY A 62 6.59 21.60 4.39
N LEU A 63 7.07 21.25 3.20
CA LEU A 63 6.83 22.00 1.97
C LEU A 63 5.33 22.05 1.62
N ASN A 64 4.63 20.93 1.72
CA ASN A 64 3.21 20.84 1.41
C ASN A 64 2.38 21.71 2.37
N ASN A 65 2.73 21.74 3.66
CA ASN A 65 2.09 22.61 4.64
C ASN A 65 2.30 24.10 4.31
N GLN A 66 3.52 24.50 3.95
CA GLN A 66 3.81 25.88 3.52
C GLN A 66 3.00 26.27 2.28
N VAL A 67 3.04 25.44 1.25
CA VAL A 67 2.33 25.71 0.00
C VAL A 67 0.82 25.69 0.20
N HIS A 68 0.28 24.82 1.07
CA HIS A 68 -1.14 24.82 1.41
C HIS A 68 -1.56 26.13 2.07
N GLN A 69 -0.77 26.63 3.03
CA GLN A 69 -1.02 27.93 3.67
C GLN A 69 -0.97 29.09 2.67
N GLU A 70 0.01 29.09 1.78
CA GLU A 70 0.12 30.10 0.72
C GLU A 70 -1.05 30.00 -0.27
N ALA A 71 -1.41 28.79 -0.71
CA ALA A 71 -2.50 28.55 -1.66
C ALA A 71 -3.89 28.88 -1.09
N MET A 72 -4.06 28.78 0.23
CA MET A 72 -5.28 29.21 0.94
C MET A 72 -5.47 30.73 0.93
N ASN A 73 -4.46 31.53 0.55
CA ASN A 73 -4.61 32.96 0.45
C ASN A 73 -5.62 33.32 -0.67
N PRO A 74 -6.81 33.86 -0.33
CA PRO A 74 -7.86 34.15 -1.32
C PRO A 74 -7.47 35.28 -2.28
N LYS A 75 -6.39 36.02 -1.99
CA LYS A 75 -5.91 37.14 -2.80
C LYS A 75 -4.97 36.71 -3.94
N LEU A 76 -4.64 35.42 -4.04
CA LEU A 76 -3.78 34.93 -5.12
C LEU A 76 -4.47 34.99 -6.47
N THR A 77 -3.83 35.66 -7.43
CA THR A 77 -4.25 35.63 -8.82
C THR A 77 -3.95 34.27 -9.45
N PRO A 78 -4.62 33.89 -10.56
CA PRO A 78 -4.33 32.65 -11.27
C PRO A 78 -2.85 32.49 -11.65
N ALA A 79 -2.20 33.57 -12.09
CA ALA A 79 -0.78 33.57 -12.42
C ALA A 79 0.11 33.32 -11.20
N GLN A 80 -0.25 33.85 -10.02
CA GLN A 80 0.47 33.58 -8.78
C GLN A 80 0.27 32.14 -8.30
N LYS A 81 -0.94 31.58 -8.46
CA LYS A 81 -1.21 30.16 -8.17
C LYS A 81 -0.39 29.24 -9.09
N GLU A 82 -0.26 29.58 -10.36
CA GLU A 82 0.57 28.83 -11.30
C GLU A 82 2.06 28.91 -10.94
N LYS A 83 2.55 30.11 -10.60
CA LYS A 83 3.92 30.29 -10.12
C LYS A 83 4.18 29.47 -8.85
N LEU A 84 3.26 29.51 -7.87
CA LEU A 84 3.34 28.73 -6.64
C LEU A 84 3.39 27.22 -6.92
N LYS A 85 2.56 26.72 -7.84
CA LYS A 85 2.58 25.32 -8.28
C LYS A 85 3.92 24.95 -8.91
N ASN A 86 4.47 25.80 -9.78
CA ASN A 86 5.75 25.54 -10.44
C ASN A 86 6.91 25.53 -9.44
N GLU A 87 6.91 26.46 -8.49
CA GLU A 87 7.88 26.50 -7.39
C GLU A 87 7.77 25.28 -6.49
N TYR A 88 6.55 24.84 -6.16
CA TYR A 88 6.32 23.61 -5.41
C TYR A 88 6.90 22.38 -6.12
N MET A 89 6.62 22.22 -7.42
CA MET A 89 7.14 21.12 -8.22
C MET A 89 8.68 21.14 -8.30
N ALA A 90 9.29 22.32 -8.48
CA ALA A 90 10.74 22.47 -8.52
C ALA A 90 11.38 22.09 -7.18
N LYS A 91 10.82 22.58 -6.06
CA LYS A 91 11.29 22.25 -4.70
C LYS A 91 11.10 20.76 -4.39
N THR A 92 9.97 20.18 -4.79
CA THR A 92 9.68 18.75 -4.63
C THR A 92 10.73 17.90 -5.36
N ASN A 93 10.99 18.20 -6.63
CA ASN A 93 12.02 17.49 -7.39
C ASN A 93 13.42 17.65 -6.80
N ALA A 94 13.75 18.84 -6.25
CA ALA A 94 15.02 19.07 -5.59
C ALA A 94 15.17 18.24 -4.30
N ILE A 95 14.14 18.20 -3.45
CA ILE A 95 14.13 17.37 -2.23
C ILE A 95 14.27 15.89 -2.60
N LEU A 96 13.49 15.41 -3.57
CA LEU A 96 13.57 14.03 -4.03
C LEU A 96 14.99 13.68 -4.53
N ALA A 97 15.61 14.57 -5.32
CA ALA A 97 16.97 14.37 -5.81
C ALA A 97 18.02 14.37 -4.68
N GLN A 98 17.85 15.21 -3.65
CA GLN A 98 18.73 15.22 -2.47
C GLN A 98 18.70 13.90 -1.70
N HIS A 99 17.55 13.24 -1.69
CA HIS A 99 17.34 11.92 -1.08
C HIS A 99 17.50 10.78 -2.09
N HIS A 100 18.18 10.98 -3.23
CA HIS A 100 18.41 9.96 -4.27
C HIS A 100 17.13 9.25 -4.76
N LEU A 101 15.99 9.91 -4.68
CA LEU A 101 14.68 9.40 -5.08
C LEU A 101 14.22 10.05 -6.38
N THR A 102 13.55 9.25 -7.21
CA THR A 102 12.79 9.77 -8.34
C THR A 102 11.33 9.98 -7.93
N ALA A 103 10.61 10.87 -8.61
CA ALA A 103 9.17 11.08 -8.36
C ALA A 103 8.35 9.79 -8.50
N GLN A 104 8.72 8.94 -9.47
CA GLN A 104 8.11 7.62 -9.63
C GLN A 104 8.39 6.74 -8.41
N ARG A 105 9.65 6.62 -7.99
CA ARG A 105 10.03 5.76 -6.86
C ARG A 105 9.40 6.22 -5.55
N TYR A 106 9.38 7.53 -5.32
CA TYR A 106 8.71 8.13 -4.17
C TYR A 106 7.21 7.77 -4.15
N THR A 107 6.52 7.88 -5.30
CA THR A 107 5.10 7.55 -5.40
C THR A 107 4.83 6.07 -5.13
N GLU A 108 5.66 5.16 -5.65
CA GLU A 108 5.57 3.73 -5.39
C GLU A 108 5.72 3.43 -3.89
N LEU A 109 6.73 4.02 -3.23
CA LEU A 109 6.94 3.84 -1.80
C LEU A 109 5.81 4.45 -0.97
N LEU A 110 5.27 5.60 -1.39
CA LEU A 110 4.13 6.23 -0.73
C LEU A 110 2.85 5.38 -0.87
N GLN A 111 2.64 4.72 -2.01
CA GLN A 111 1.56 3.75 -2.18
C GLN A 111 1.77 2.52 -1.31
N GLU A 112 3.02 2.05 -1.18
CA GLU A 112 3.35 0.94 -0.30
C GLU A 112 3.06 1.27 1.17
N THR A 113 3.38 2.48 1.65
CA THR A 113 3.03 2.88 3.03
C THR A 113 1.51 2.85 3.31
N GLN A 114 0.68 3.01 2.28
CA GLN A 114 -0.78 2.92 2.41
C GLN A 114 -1.28 1.47 2.33
N ARG A 115 -0.54 0.61 1.63
CA ARG A 115 -0.89 -0.80 1.40
C ARG A 115 -0.40 -1.71 2.51
N ASP A 116 0.78 -1.44 3.06
CA ASP A 116 1.43 -2.22 4.10
C ASP A 116 1.69 -1.38 5.38
N PRO A 117 0.93 -1.62 6.46
CA PRO A 117 1.13 -0.94 7.72
C PRO A 117 2.45 -1.33 8.42
N ALA A 118 3.07 -2.46 8.07
CA ALA A 118 4.39 -2.81 8.59
C ALA A 118 5.47 -1.91 7.96
N PHE A 119 5.46 -1.79 6.64
CA PHE A 119 6.33 -0.85 5.92
C PHE A 119 6.15 0.60 6.38
N ALA A 120 4.90 1.04 6.64
CA ALA A 120 4.66 2.37 7.21
C ALA A 120 5.38 2.58 8.55
N LYS A 121 5.36 1.59 9.46
CA LYS A 121 6.07 1.66 10.74
C LYS A 121 7.58 1.67 10.59
N GLU A 122 8.13 0.96 9.59
CA GLU A 122 9.56 1.00 9.31
C GLU A 122 9.98 2.41 8.86
N VAL A 123 9.20 3.02 7.98
CA VAL A 123 9.42 4.40 7.50
C VAL A 123 9.29 5.40 8.64
N GLU A 124 8.26 5.30 9.47
CA GLU A 124 8.10 6.14 10.67
C GLU A 124 9.28 5.97 11.63
N GLY A 125 9.73 4.74 11.86
CA GLY A 125 10.91 4.44 12.68
C GLY A 125 12.20 5.07 12.16
N ALA A 126 12.33 5.24 10.84
CA ALA A 126 13.48 5.88 10.22
C ALA A 126 13.42 7.42 10.20
N MET A 127 12.30 8.04 10.61
CA MET A 127 12.16 9.49 10.72
C MET A 127 12.71 10.08 12.03
N HIS A 128 13.09 9.21 12.98
CA HIS A 128 13.50 9.54 14.35
C HIS A 128 15.01 9.62 14.55
#